data_AF-A0A2G9N5T9-F1
#
_entry.id   AF-A0A2G9N5T9-F1
#
_cell.length_a   1.000
_cell.length_b   1.000
_cell.length_c   1.000
_cell.angle_alpha   90.00
_cell.angle_beta   90.00
_cell.angle_gamma   90.00
#
_symmetry.space_group_name_H-M   'P 1'
#
loop_
_entity.id
_entity.type
_entity.pdbx_description
1 polymer ?
#
loop_
_entity_poly.entity_id
_entity_poly.type
_entity_poly.pdbx_seq_one_letter_code
_entity_poly.pdbx_strand_id
1 'polypeptide(L)'
;MPDLRNNLLKRGWAKEEVDRAMNIMNSEEKRLKHIRYNVGTNFVVYWAVLLVLTIANFLVSIMLIPFLLVMKPFLVEIIVGVMGLVFGLLFNLVIRDIEHIETKHHLAAAVFIPAIAIINIFVVVNVANAITARIKIPLAQNPIFVSLIYVVMFLLPYGLNMLREFLSRNNNVLQSKSP
;
A
#
# COMPACT_ATOMS: atom_id res chain seq x y z
N MET A 1 -19.79 -23.78 -28.23
CA MET A 1 -21.04 -23.00 -28.33
C MET A 1 -21.89 -23.16 -29.62
N PRO A 2 -21.54 -23.95 -30.66
CA PRO A 2 -22.41 -24.05 -31.85
C PRO A 2 -23.78 -24.69 -31.54
N ASP A 3 -23.84 -25.54 -30.52
CA ASP A 3 -25.06 -26.25 -30.12
C ASP A 3 -26.15 -25.32 -29.57
N LEU A 4 -25.77 -24.25 -28.86
CA LEU A 4 -26.74 -23.29 -28.29
C LEU A 4 -27.47 -22.51 -29.39
N ARG A 5 -26.73 -22.06 -30.41
CA ARG A 5 -27.28 -21.34 -31.57
C ARG A 5 -28.28 -22.20 -32.34
N ASN A 6 -27.93 -23.47 -32.58
CA ASN A 6 -28.80 -24.41 -33.28
C ASN A 6 -30.06 -24.76 -32.47
N ASN A 7 -29.94 -24.84 -31.14
CA ASN A 7 -31.09 -25.08 -30.26
C ASN A 7 -32.08 -23.90 -30.21
N LEU A 8 -31.60 -22.65 -30.30
CA LEU A 8 -32.45 -21.47 -30.35
C LEU A 8 -33.21 -21.36 -31.69
N LEU A 9 -32.52 -21.63 -32.81
CA LEU A 9 -33.15 -21.66 -34.13
C LEU A 9 -34.22 -22.76 -34.23
N LYS A 10 -33.95 -23.96 -33.68
CA LYS A 10 -34.93 -25.06 -33.63
C LYS A 10 -36.17 -24.74 -32.79
N ARG A 11 -36.07 -23.82 -31.84
CA ARG A 11 -37.20 -23.33 -31.01
C ARG A 11 -38.02 -22.24 -31.70
N GLY A 12 -37.72 -21.91 -32.96
CA GLY A 12 -38.47 -20.94 -33.75
C GLY A 12 -38.07 -19.48 -33.53
N TRP A 13 -36.92 -19.23 -32.88
CA TRP A 13 -36.42 -17.86 -32.72
C TRP A 13 -35.95 -17.30 -34.06
N ALA A 14 -36.20 -16.01 -34.30
CA ALA A 14 -35.73 -15.36 -35.52
C ALA A 14 -34.20 -15.29 -35.53
N LYS A 15 -33.60 -15.44 -36.71
CA LYS A 15 -32.15 -15.52 -36.86
C LYS A 15 -31.45 -14.26 -36.32
N GLU A 16 -32.09 -13.10 -36.52
CA GLU A 16 -31.63 -11.79 -36.08
C GLU A 16 -31.61 -11.68 -34.54
N GLU A 17 -32.58 -12.30 -33.86
CA GLU A 17 -32.66 -12.32 -32.39
C GLU A 17 -31.58 -13.22 -31.80
N VAL A 18 -31.37 -14.39 -32.41
CA VAL A 18 -30.32 -15.33 -32.01
C VAL A 18 -28.94 -14.70 -32.17
N ASP A 19 -28.67 -14.05 -33.31
CA ASP A 19 -27.38 -13.42 -33.55
C ASP A 19 -27.17 -12.21 -32.60
N ARG A 20 -28.22 -11.46 -32.25
CA ARG A 20 -28.15 -10.38 -31.23
C ARG A 20 -27.86 -10.92 -29.83
N ALA A 21 -28.55 -11.98 -29.41
CA ALA A 21 -28.32 -12.62 -28.11
C ALA A 21 -26.91 -13.20 -27.99
N MET A 22 -26.42 -13.87 -29.04
CA MET A 22 -25.04 -14.39 -29.08
C MET A 22 -24.00 -13.26 -29.02
N ASN A 23 -24.27 -12.10 -29.62
CA ASN A 23 -23.36 -10.95 -29.56
C ASN A 23 -23.29 -10.34 -28.15
N ILE A 24 -24.43 -10.22 -27.46
CA ILE A 24 -24.48 -9.76 -26.06
C ILE A 24 -23.70 -10.74 -25.17
N MET A 25 -23.97 -12.04 -25.28
CA MET A 25 -23.31 -13.07 -24.46
C MET A 25 -21.80 -13.11 -24.69
N ASN A 26 -21.36 -13.06 -25.94
CA ASN A 26 -19.93 -13.02 -26.28
C ASN A 26 -19.27 -11.70 -25.85
N SER A 27 -20.01 -10.59 -25.83
CA SER A 27 -19.51 -9.31 -25.32
C SER A 27 -19.31 -9.35 -23.81
N GLU A 28 -20.19 -10.03 -23.06
CA GLU A 28 -20.05 -10.24 -21.63
C GLU A 28 -18.90 -11.19 -21.29
N GLU A 29 -18.74 -12.29 -22.03
CA GLU A 29 -17.64 -13.23 -21.82
C GLU A 29 -16.28 -12.59 -22.14
N LYS A 30 -16.17 -11.79 -23.20
CA LYS A 30 -14.97 -10.97 -23.49
C LYS A 30 -14.71 -9.95 -22.39
N ARG A 31 -15.75 -9.30 -21.87
CA ARG A 31 -15.64 -8.33 -20.78
C ARG A 31 -15.17 -8.99 -19.48
N LEU A 32 -15.70 -10.16 -19.13
CA LEU A 32 -15.28 -10.96 -17.98
C LEU A 32 -13.84 -11.46 -18.11
N LYS A 33 -13.41 -11.83 -19.32
CA LYS A 33 -12.03 -12.26 -19.59
C LYS A 33 -11.03 -11.10 -19.49
N HIS A 34 -11.40 -9.89 -19.94
CA HIS A 34 -10.60 -8.68 -19.71
C HIS A 34 -10.54 -8.28 -18.22
N ILE A 35 -11.64 -8.44 -17.48
CA ILE A 35 -11.64 -8.19 -16.04
C ILE A 35 -10.70 -9.16 -15.32
N ARG A 36 -10.76 -10.47 -15.62
CA ARG A 36 -9.91 -11.48 -14.96
C ARG A 36 -8.42 -11.36 -15.33
N TYR A 37 -8.08 -10.93 -16.55
CA TYR A 37 -6.69 -10.70 -16.95
C TYR A 37 -6.09 -9.48 -16.24
N ASN A 38 -6.86 -8.42 -16.02
CA ASN A 38 -6.37 -7.24 -15.29
C ASN A 38 -5.98 -7.55 -13.83
N VAL A 39 -6.65 -8.49 -13.16
CA VAL A 39 -6.37 -8.78 -11.74
C VAL A 39 -4.95 -9.34 -11.52
N GLY A 40 -4.45 -10.20 -12.41
CA GLY A 40 -3.14 -10.84 -12.26
C GLY A 40 -1.95 -9.93 -12.55
N THR A 41 -2.02 -9.11 -13.61
CA THR A 41 -0.99 -8.10 -13.92
C THR A 41 -0.94 -7.01 -12.86
N ASN A 42 -2.09 -6.64 -12.31
CA ASN A 42 -2.18 -5.67 -11.23
C ASN A 42 -1.39 -6.11 -9.99
N PHE A 43 -1.48 -7.39 -9.59
CA PHE A 43 -0.77 -7.91 -8.43
C PHE A 43 0.76 -7.70 -8.49
N VAL A 44 1.39 -8.08 -9.61
CA VAL A 44 2.86 -7.94 -9.78
C VAL A 44 3.27 -6.47 -9.76
N VAL A 45 2.51 -5.60 -10.44
CA VAL A 45 2.77 -4.16 -10.46
C VAL A 45 2.69 -3.58 -9.05
N TYR A 46 1.73 -4.00 -8.23
CA TYR A 46 1.62 -3.51 -6.85
C TYR A 46 2.82 -3.90 -5.98
N TRP A 47 3.23 -5.17 -6.00
CA TRP A 47 4.41 -5.59 -5.24
C TRP A 47 5.68 -4.92 -5.75
N ALA A 48 5.79 -4.66 -7.05
CA ALA A 48 6.89 -3.89 -7.61
C ALA A 48 6.87 -2.44 -7.11
N VAL A 49 5.72 -1.77 -7.10
CA VAL A 49 5.57 -0.40 -6.58
C VAL A 49 5.92 -0.35 -5.09
N LEU A 50 5.42 -1.31 -4.31
CA LEU A 50 5.72 -1.45 -2.88
C LEU A 50 7.22 -1.65 -2.63
N LEU A 51 7.87 -2.51 -3.41
CA LEU A 51 9.32 -2.74 -3.37
C LEU A 51 10.08 -1.46 -3.71
N VAL A 52 9.70 -0.77 -4.78
CA VAL A 52 10.34 0.49 -5.21
C VAL A 52 10.19 1.57 -4.14
N LEU A 53 9.00 1.73 -3.55
CA LEU A 53 8.75 2.64 -2.42
C LEU A 53 9.62 2.29 -1.21
N THR A 54 9.78 1.00 -0.94
CA THR A 54 10.62 0.51 0.16
C THR A 54 12.08 0.88 -0.07
N ILE A 55 12.61 0.63 -1.27
CA ILE A 55 13.99 1.00 -1.63
C ILE A 55 14.17 2.53 -1.58
N ALA A 56 13.24 3.28 -2.16
CA ALA A 56 13.27 4.74 -2.14
C ALA A 56 13.27 5.29 -0.70
N ASN A 57 12.48 4.67 0.18
CA ASN A 57 12.42 5.04 1.59
C ASN A 57 13.76 4.82 2.30
N PHE A 58 14.40 3.66 2.09
CA PHE A 58 15.73 3.40 2.64
C PHE A 58 16.79 4.38 2.12
N LEU A 59 16.78 4.68 0.82
CA LEU A 59 17.72 5.63 0.22
C LEU A 59 17.58 7.02 0.84
N VAL A 60 16.34 7.50 1.01
CA VAL A 60 16.08 8.78 1.67
C VAL A 60 16.56 8.77 3.12
N SER A 61 16.26 7.71 3.88
CA SER A 61 16.74 7.58 5.26
C SER A 61 18.26 7.64 5.36
N ILE A 62 18.99 7.01 4.43
CA ILE A 62 20.46 7.07 4.38
C ILE A 62 20.92 8.48 3.99
N MET A 63 20.25 9.13 3.03
CA MET A 63 20.56 10.50 2.63
C MET A 63 20.33 11.53 3.74
N LEU A 64 19.52 11.22 4.76
CA LEU A 64 19.32 12.07 5.93
C LEU A 64 20.50 12.03 6.92
N ILE A 65 21.37 11.03 6.85
CA ILE A 65 22.47 10.84 7.83
C ILE A 65 23.49 12.00 7.83
N PRO A 66 23.96 12.53 6.69
CA PRO A 66 24.82 13.71 6.70
C PRO A 66 24.17 14.92 7.39
N PHE A 67 22.84 15.09 7.24
CA PHE A 67 22.10 16.18 7.88
C PHE A 67 22.03 15.99 9.40
N LEU A 68 21.92 14.76 9.90
CA LEU A 68 22.00 14.44 11.34
C LEU A 68 23.31 14.88 11.99
N LEU A 69 24.41 14.91 11.22
CA LEU A 69 25.74 15.25 11.72
C LEU A 69 25.99 16.76 11.77
N VAL A 70 25.37 17.53 10.86
CA VAL A 70 25.72 18.94 10.63
C VAL A 70 24.65 19.91 11.13
N MET A 71 23.38 19.51 11.14
CA MET A 71 22.26 20.41 11.43
C MET A 71 21.87 20.46 12.91
N LYS A 72 21.14 21.52 13.28
CA LYS A 72 20.57 21.67 14.62
C LYS A 72 19.54 20.57 14.91
N PRO A 73 19.50 20.02 16.13
CA PRO A 73 18.60 18.93 16.50
C PRO A 73 17.13 19.15 16.09
N PHE A 74 16.58 20.31 16.45
CA PHE A 74 15.19 20.67 16.17
C PHE A 74 14.84 20.67 14.67
N LEU A 75 15.75 21.15 13.81
CA LEU A 75 15.49 21.17 12.36
C LEU A 75 15.48 19.77 11.78
N VAL A 76 16.38 18.90 12.26
CA VAL A 76 16.45 17.52 11.79
C VAL A 76 15.20 16.75 12.18
N GLU A 77 14.70 16.93 13.41
CA GLU A 77 13.46 16.31 13.89
C GLU A 77 12.26 16.71 13.02
N ILE A 78 12.14 17.99 12.64
CA ILE A 78 11.09 18.47 11.73
C ILE A 78 11.23 17.83 10.35
N ILE A 79 12.42 17.86 9.76
CA ILE A 79 12.66 17.31 8.42
C ILE A 79 12.35 15.81 8.41
N VAL A 80 12.89 15.06 9.37
CA VAL A 80 12.67 13.62 9.50
C VAL A 80 11.21 13.30 9.74
N GLY A 81 10.52 14.09 10.58
CA GLY A 81 9.08 13.91 10.83
C GLY A 81 8.23 14.16 9.59
N VAL A 82 8.51 15.25 8.85
CA VAL A 82 7.82 15.54 7.57
C VAL A 82 8.09 14.45 6.54
N MET A 83 9.34 14.00 6.40
CA MET A 83 9.69 12.92 5.47
C MET A 83 9.00 11.61 5.84
N GLY A 84 9.01 11.24 7.12
CA GLY A 84 8.28 10.08 7.63
C GLY A 84 6.80 10.16 7.29
N LEU A 85 6.16 11.30 7.53
CA LEU A 85 4.75 11.53 7.21
C LEU A 85 4.46 11.40 5.71
N VAL A 86 5.28 12.01 4.85
CA VAL A 86 5.13 11.95 3.39
C VAL A 86 5.23 10.51 2.91
N PHE A 87 6.25 9.77 3.33
CA PHE A 87 6.39 8.35 2.97
C PHE A 87 5.25 7.51 3.55
N GLY A 88 4.84 7.76 4.79
CA GLY A 88 3.69 7.10 5.41
C GLY A 88 2.41 7.28 4.59
N LEU A 89 2.17 8.50 4.09
CA LEU A 89 1.03 8.80 3.21
C LEU A 89 1.13 8.06 1.87
N LEU A 90 2.32 8.02 1.26
CA LEU A 90 2.55 7.31 -0.01
C LEU A 90 2.33 5.80 0.15
N PHE A 91 2.88 5.19 1.20
CA PHE A 91 2.66 3.77 1.50
C PHE A 91 1.19 3.48 1.77
N ASN A 92 0.53 4.31 2.58
CA ASN A 92 -0.88 4.17 2.88
C ASN A 92 -1.76 4.28 1.61
N LEU A 93 -1.41 5.17 0.67
CA LEU A 93 -2.12 5.30 -0.60
C LEU A 93 -2.00 4.02 -1.43
N VAL A 94 -0.77 3.53 -1.63
CA VAL A 94 -0.53 2.30 -2.41
C VAL A 94 -1.22 1.09 -1.78
N ILE A 95 -1.17 0.99 -0.46
CA ILE A 95 -1.78 -0.12 0.26
C ILE A 95 -3.31 -0.08 0.18
N ARG A 96 -3.91 1.11 0.33
CA ARG A 96 -5.36 1.27 0.22
C ARG A 96 -5.85 0.89 -1.18
N ASP A 97 -5.06 1.19 -2.21
CA ASP A 97 -5.40 0.81 -3.59
C ASP A 97 -5.33 -0.73 -3.78
N ILE A 98 -4.38 -1.41 -3.13
CA ILE A 98 -4.28 -2.89 -3.11
C ILE A 98 -5.50 -3.50 -2.39
N GLU A 99 -5.84 -2.92 -1.24
CA GLU A 99 -6.91 -3.38 -0.36
C GLU A 99 -8.29 -3.39 -1.05
N HIS A 100 -8.52 -2.44 -1.94
CA HIS A 100 -9.77 -2.35 -2.71
C HIS A 100 -9.92 -3.46 -3.76
N ILE A 101 -8.82 -4.10 -4.17
CA ILE A 101 -8.81 -5.11 -5.23
C ILE A 101 -8.98 -6.52 -4.68
N GLU A 102 -8.42 -6.81 -3.51
CA GLU A 102 -8.53 -8.13 -2.88
C GLU A 102 -8.78 -8.04 -1.37
N THR A 103 -10.01 -8.34 -0.98
CA THR A 103 -10.54 -8.29 0.41
C THR A 103 -9.91 -9.28 1.39
N LYS A 104 -8.89 -10.05 0.98
CA LYS A 104 -8.19 -11.02 1.85
C LYS A 104 -6.79 -10.60 2.25
N HIS A 105 -6.22 -9.54 1.66
CA HIS A 105 -4.83 -9.14 1.90
C HIS A 105 -4.61 -8.05 2.94
N HIS A 106 -5.67 -7.59 3.65
CA HIS A 106 -5.58 -6.62 4.74
C HIS A 106 -4.50 -6.95 5.78
N LEU A 107 -4.35 -8.24 6.11
CA LEU A 107 -3.38 -8.70 7.10
C LEU A 107 -1.93 -8.53 6.63
N ALA A 108 -1.66 -8.67 5.32
CA ALA A 108 -0.32 -8.53 4.77
C ALA A 108 0.18 -7.10 4.95
N ALA A 109 -0.66 -6.10 4.66
CA ALA A 109 -0.34 -4.70 4.87
C ALA A 109 -0.10 -4.36 6.36
N ALA A 110 -0.95 -4.87 7.25
CA ALA A 110 -0.87 -4.63 8.69
C ALA A 110 0.47 -5.12 9.29
N VAL A 111 1.06 -6.18 8.75
CA VAL A 111 2.36 -6.71 9.19
C VAL A 111 3.52 -6.07 8.43
N PHE A 112 3.34 -5.77 7.14
CA PHE A 112 4.41 -5.30 6.27
C PHE A 112 4.87 -3.87 6.60
N ILE A 113 3.94 -2.95 6.87
CA ILE A 113 4.30 -1.56 7.18
C ILE A 113 5.14 -1.46 8.46
N PRO A 114 4.74 -2.07 9.61
CA PRO A 114 5.58 -2.05 10.82
C PRO A 114 6.93 -2.75 10.61
N ALA A 115 6.98 -3.82 9.82
CA ALA A 115 8.23 -4.51 9.51
C ALA A 115 9.22 -3.58 8.79
N ILE A 116 8.76 -2.84 7.76
CA ILE A 116 9.61 -1.84 7.08
C ILE A 116 10.11 -0.78 8.06
N ALA A 117 9.23 -0.27 8.91
CA ALA A 117 9.59 0.76 9.88
C ALA A 117 10.70 0.28 10.83
N ILE A 118 10.60 -0.95 11.34
CA ILE A 118 11.62 -1.57 12.21
C ILE A 118 12.94 -1.77 11.46
N ILE A 119 12.89 -2.27 10.23
CA ILE A 119 14.09 -2.45 9.40
C ILE A 119 14.75 -1.08 9.13
N ASN A 120 13.96 -0.03 8.89
CA ASN A 120 14.47 1.33 8.69
C ASN A 120 15.21 1.86 9.92
N ILE A 121 14.65 1.69 11.13
CA ILE A 121 15.36 2.00 12.38
C ILE A 121 16.72 1.29 12.42
N PHE A 122 16.72 -0.03 12.17
CA PHE A 122 17.94 -0.83 12.23
C PHE A 122 18.99 -0.33 11.22
N VAL A 123 18.59 -0.04 9.98
CA VAL A 123 19.49 0.48 8.94
C VAL A 123 20.05 1.85 9.32
N VAL A 124 19.20 2.81 9.71
CA VAL A 124 19.62 4.17 10.06
C VAL A 124 20.61 4.16 11.22
N VAL A 125 20.28 3.45 12.30
CA VAL A 125 21.13 3.39 13.50
C VAL A 125 22.49 2.76 13.17
N ASN A 126 22.52 1.64 12.45
CA ASN A 126 23.78 0.98 12.11
C ASN A 126 24.64 1.80 11.16
N VAL A 127 24.04 2.41 10.13
CA VAL A 127 24.78 3.24 9.16
C VAL A 127 25.30 4.51 9.84
N ALA A 128 24.49 5.18 10.66
CA ALA A 128 24.92 6.36 11.42
C ALA A 128 26.10 6.02 12.34
N ASN A 129 26.00 4.94 13.12
CA ASN A 129 27.08 4.49 14.00
C ASN A 129 28.36 4.13 13.22
N ALA A 130 28.23 3.43 12.08
CA ALA A 130 29.37 3.07 11.24
C ALA A 130 30.08 4.30 10.66
N ILE A 131 29.32 5.32 10.25
CA ILE A 131 29.88 6.59 9.75
C ILE A 131 30.58 7.34 10.89
N THR A 132 29.94 7.48 12.03
CA THR A 132 30.51 8.15 13.21
C THR A 132 31.80 7.48 13.68
N ALA A 133 31.86 6.14 13.69
CA ALA A 133 33.07 5.40 14.06
C ALA A 133 34.25 5.68 13.10
N ARG A 134 33.98 5.94 11.82
CA ARG A 134 35.01 6.23 10.80
C ARG A 134 35.48 7.69 10.83
N ILE A 135 34.53 8.63 10.97
CA ILE A 135 34.83 10.07 10.87
C ILE A 135 35.20 10.67 12.24
N LYS A 136 34.96 9.94 13.36
CA LYS A 136 35.22 10.39 14.74
C LYS A 136 34.52 11.70 15.14
N ILE A 137 33.43 12.05 14.45
CA ILE A 137 32.59 13.21 14.79
C ILE A 137 31.52 12.75 15.77
N PRO A 138 31.37 13.40 16.94
CA PRO A 138 30.31 13.06 17.88
C PRO A 138 28.94 13.30 17.24
N LEU A 139 28.01 12.36 17.46
CA LEU A 139 26.64 12.51 16.99
C LEU A 139 25.97 13.66 17.73
N ALA A 140 25.46 14.65 16.99
CA ALA A 140 24.69 15.76 17.56
C ALA A 140 23.34 15.31 18.14
N GLN A 141 22.81 14.17 17.67
CA GLN A 141 21.55 13.59 18.10
C GLN A 141 21.64 12.09 18.30
N ASN A 142 20.82 11.57 19.20
CA ASN A 142 20.65 10.13 19.39
C ASN A 142 19.91 9.53 18.15
N PRO A 143 20.55 8.66 17.36
CA PRO A 143 19.95 8.08 16.16
C PRO A 143 18.66 7.30 16.45
N ILE A 144 18.55 6.70 17.65
CA ILE A 144 17.35 5.95 18.06
C ILE A 144 16.16 6.89 18.19
N PHE A 145 16.35 8.06 18.82
CA PHE A 145 15.28 9.03 19.02
C PHE A 145 14.76 9.59 17.70
N VAL A 146 15.66 9.96 16.80
CA VAL A 146 15.30 10.43 15.45
C VAL A 146 14.56 9.34 14.67
N SER A 147 15.02 8.10 14.76
CA SER A 147 14.37 6.97 14.08
C SER A 147 12.97 6.69 14.66
N LEU A 148 12.76 6.90 15.97
CA LEU A 148 11.43 6.81 16.57
C LEU A 148 10.48 7.89 16.05
N ILE A 149 10.93 9.14 15.94
CA ILE A 149 10.12 10.23 15.34
C ILE A 149 9.72 9.86 13.91
N TYR A 150 10.69 9.39 13.12
CA TYR A 150 10.44 8.93 11.76
C TYR A 150 9.36 7.84 11.72
N VAL A 151 9.50 6.80 12.53
CA VAL A 151 8.56 5.66 12.56
C VAL A 151 7.17 6.07 13.02
N VAL A 152 7.06 6.90 14.06
CA VAL A 152 5.75 7.40 14.51
C VAL A 152 5.07 8.17 13.40
N MET A 153 5.78 9.09 12.75
CA MET A 153 5.23 9.89 11.65
C MET A 153 4.91 9.06 10.41
N PHE A 154 5.71 8.03 10.13
CA PHE A 154 5.48 7.07 9.03
C PHE A 154 4.24 6.19 9.27
N LEU A 155 4.03 5.72 10.49
CA LEU A 155 2.88 4.87 10.83
C LEU A 155 1.58 5.68 11.00
N LEU A 156 1.68 6.97 11.29
CA LEU A 156 0.54 7.83 11.64
C LEU A 156 -0.59 7.80 10.59
N PRO A 157 -0.34 7.98 9.28
CA PRO A 157 -1.41 7.92 8.27
C PRO A 157 -2.18 6.60 8.25
N TYR A 158 -1.47 5.48 8.37
CA TYR A 158 -2.06 4.16 8.37
C TYR A 158 -2.85 3.90 9.67
N GLY A 159 -2.25 4.24 10.82
CA GLY A 159 -2.88 4.09 12.13
C GLY A 159 -4.19 4.89 12.26
N LEU A 160 -4.23 6.12 11.71
CA LEU A 160 -5.45 6.94 11.69
C LEU A 160 -6.56 6.30 10.84
N ASN A 161 -6.23 5.76 9.67
CA ASN A 161 -7.22 5.09 8.82
C ASN A 161 -7.75 3.81 9.48
N MET A 162 -6.85 2.99 10.03
CA MET A 162 -7.22 1.78 10.77
C MET A 162 -8.13 2.09 11.97
N LEU A 163 -7.81 3.13 12.74
CA LEU A 163 -8.63 3.56 13.87
C LEU A 163 -10.02 4.04 13.41
N ARG A 164 -10.08 4.81 12.31
CA ARG A 164 -11.34 5.30 11.74
C ARG A 164 -12.24 4.15 11.30
N GLU A 165 -11.69 3.14 10.64
CA GLU A 165 -12.43 1.95 10.22
C GLU A 165 -12.95 1.13 11.39
N PHE A 166 -12.12 0.96 12.43
CA PHE A 166 -12.51 0.28 13.65
C PHE A 166 -13.70 0.97 14.35
N LEU A 167 -13.63 2.30 14.51
CA LEU A 167 -14.70 3.10 15.09
C LEU A 167 -15.99 3.06 14.24
N SER A 168 -15.87 3.11 12.91
CA SER A 168 -17.03 3.05 12.02
C SER A 168 -17.73 1.69 12.05
N ARG A 169 -16.99 0.58 12.13
CA ARG A 169 -17.58 -0.76 12.28
C ARG A 169 -18.39 -0.88 13.57
N ASN A 170 -17.87 -0.34 14.68
CA ASN A 170 -18.54 -0.45 15.98
C ASN A 170 -19.90 0.30 15.99
N ASN A 171 -19.96 1.48 15.36
CA ASN A 171 -21.22 2.25 15.26
C ASN A 171 -22.31 1.55 14.44
N ASN A 172 -21.94 0.86 13.35
CA ASN A 172 -22.91 0.13 12.52
C ASN A 172 -23.50 -1.10 13.22
N VAL A 173 -22.68 -1.80 14.03
CA VAL A 173 -23.16 -2.95 14.83
C VAL A 173 -24.19 -2.51 15.88
N LEU A 174 -23.99 -1.33 16.50
CA LEU A 174 -24.93 -0.79 17.48
C LEU A 174 -26.27 -0.38 16.85
N GLN A 175 -26.28 0.19 15.63
CA GLN A 175 -27.52 0.51 14.93
C GLN A 175 -28.31 -0.74 14.47
N SER A 176 -27.62 -1.83 14.11
CA SER A 176 -28.30 -3.09 13.73
C SER A 176 -28.97 -3.83 14.90
N LYS A 177 -28.66 -3.44 16.14
CA LYS A 177 -29.19 -4.03 17.38
C LYS A 177 -30.25 -3.17 18.08
N SER A 178 -30.56 -1.98 17.56
CA SER A 178 -31.67 -1.18 18.05
C SER A 178 -32.98 -1.69 17.41
N PRO A 179 -33.94 -2.20 18.19
CA PRO A 179 -35.24 -2.66 17.71
C PRO A 179 -36.13 -1.52 17.19
#